data_AF-A0A6H5JVL1-F1
#
_entry.id   AF-A0A6H5JVL1-F1
#
_cell.length_a   1.000
_cell.length_b   1.000
_cell.length_c   1.000
_cell.angle_alpha   90.00
_cell.angle_beta   90.00
_cell.angle_gamma   90.00
#
_symmetry.space_group_name_H-M   'P 1'
#
loop_
_entity.id
_entity.type
_entity.pdbx_description
1 polymer ?
#
loop_
_entity_poly.entity_id
_entity_poly.type
_entity_poly.pdbx_seq_one_letter_code
_entity_poly.pdbx_strand_id
1 'polypeptide(L)'
;MSFGLAELDKIQPGLAAEAVAAGREVETLHLTRPSGETIAKVDMTPITKLVGYPFIGISRHALQKVLLGHLEDDDVELGARLEGLDTHEGEGITELRFRGQSEVVRARAVIGADGRRSIVRKKVLAAEERNCDWALTWWALADIPEPTTPKGEFRMSYSTKQAIYYGEVEEGVTMWSFTCWRDGEVERDPELRAGRALKELEGWPEEVNSYNLFIYRTSLL
;
A
#
# COMPACT_ATOMS: atom_id res chain seq x y z
N MET A 1 8.37 -6.02 -20.29
CA MET A 1 8.37 -5.36 -18.96
C MET A 1 6.94 -4.97 -18.69
N SER A 2 6.36 -5.44 -17.59
CA SER A 2 4.96 -5.17 -17.23
C SER A 2 4.94 -4.08 -16.17
N PHE A 3 4.12 -3.05 -16.40
CA PHE A 3 3.94 -1.92 -15.49
C PHE A 3 2.49 -1.94 -15.00
N GLY A 4 2.26 -1.58 -13.73
CA GLY A 4 0.95 -1.76 -13.08
C GLY A 4 -0.23 -1.23 -13.90
N LEU A 5 -0.13 -0.01 -14.42
CA LEU A 5 -1.17 0.59 -15.27
C LEU A 5 -1.41 -0.18 -16.57
N ALA A 6 -0.35 -0.67 -17.22
CA ALA A 6 -0.49 -1.47 -18.43
C ALA A 6 -1.19 -2.82 -18.18
N GLU A 7 -1.10 -3.38 -16.96
CA GLU A 7 -1.86 -4.58 -16.60
C GLU A 7 -3.32 -4.27 -16.28
N LEU A 8 -3.63 -3.12 -15.69
CA LEU A 8 -5.01 -2.70 -15.45
C LEU A 8 -5.80 -2.65 -16.78
N ASP A 9 -5.23 -2.06 -17.82
CA ASP A 9 -5.90 -1.99 -19.13
C ASP A 9 -6.05 -3.35 -19.83
N LYS A 10 -5.24 -4.36 -19.47
CA LYS A 10 -5.44 -5.73 -19.96
C LYS A 10 -6.58 -6.45 -19.24
N ILE A 11 -6.83 -6.09 -17.97
CA ILE A 11 -7.95 -6.63 -17.19
C ILE A 11 -9.24 -6.03 -17.74
N GLN A 12 -9.27 -4.71 -17.88
CA GLN A 12 -10.43 -3.98 -18.36
C GLN A 12 -9.97 -2.72 -19.11
N PRO A 13 -10.26 -2.56 -20.41
CA PRO A 13 -9.86 -1.38 -21.16
C PRO A 13 -10.37 -0.08 -20.52
N GLY A 14 -9.48 0.87 -20.29
CA GLY A 14 -9.80 2.18 -19.70
C GLY A 14 -9.57 2.25 -18.19
N LEU A 15 -9.37 1.10 -17.52
CA LEU A 15 -9.13 1.04 -16.08
C LEU A 15 -7.84 1.77 -15.69
N ALA A 16 -6.81 1.78 -16.54
CA ALA A 16 -5.60 2.56 -16.29
C ALA A 16 -5.89 4.06 -16.33
N ALA A 17 -6.71 4.53 -17.27
CA ALA A 17 -7.08 5.94 -17.38
C ALA A 17 -7.87 6.41 -16.15
N GLU A 18 -8.78 5.56 -15.63
CA GLU A 18 -9.50 5.85 -14.39
C GLU A 18 -8.57 5.88 -13.17
N ALA A 19 -7.61 4.95 -13.07
CA ALA A 19 -6.61 4.98 -12.01
C ALA A 19 -5.73 6.23 -12.09
N VAL A 20 -5.33 6.65 -13.29
CA VAL A 20 -4.59 7.91 -13.49
C VAL A 20 -5.42 9.12 -13.07
N ALA A 21 -6.72 9.14 -13.41
CA ALA A 21 -7.62 10.24 -13.03
C ALA A 21 -7.88 10.29 -11.51
N ALA A 22 -7.87 9.16 -10.82
CA ALA A 22 -8.04 9.07 -9.38
C ALA A 22 -6.74 9.33 -8.59
N GLY A 23 -5.58 9.16 -9.22
CA GLY A 23 -4.27 9.40 -8.62
C GLY A 23 -3.69 10.76 -8.98
N ARG A 24 -2.38 10.92 -8.75
CA ARG A 24 -1.60 12.08 -9.17
C ARG A 24 -0.34 11.66 -9.89
N GLU A 25 -0.12 12.26 -11.04
CA GLU A 25 1.12 12.07 -11.79
C GLU A 25 2.32 12.62 -11.01
N VAL A 26 3.38 11.83 -11.01
CA VAL A 26 4.68 12.13 -10.41
C VAL A 26 5.68 12.26 -11.55
N GLU A 27 5.98 13.51 -11.88
CA GLU A 27 6.91 13.90 -12.94
C GLU A 27 8.36 13.87 -12.47
N THR A 28 8.59 14.09 -11.16
CA THR A 28 9.93 14.13 -10.58
C THR A 28 10.00 13.28 -9.31
N LEU A 29 10.98 12.37 -9.26
CA LEU A 29 11.41 11.78 -8.00
C LEU A 29 12.58 12.58 -7.43
N HIS A 30 12.41 13.14 -6.24
CA HIS A 30 13.44 13.94 -5.59
C HIS A 30 13.98 13.20 -4.35
N LEU A 31 15.20 12.69 -4.50
CA LEU A 31 15.90 11.94 -3.47
C LEU A 31 16.73 12.90 -2.63
N THR A 32 16.57 12.86 -1.32
CA THR A 32 17.27 13.75 -0.38
C THR A 32 17.93 12.96 0.75
N ARG A 33 18.89 13.59 1.44
CA ARG A 33 19.34 13.17 2.77
C ARG A 33 18.36 13.68 3.84
N PRO A 34 18.42 13.18 5.09
CA PRO A 34 17.63 13.71 6.19
C PRO A 34 17.92 15.19 6.47
N SER A 35 19.12 15.67 6.12
CA SER A 35 19.46 17.11 6.21
C SER A 35 18.71 17.99 5.20
N GLY A 36 17.95 17.40 4.27
CA GLY A 36 17.32 18.11 3.14
C GLY A 36 18.23 18.28 1.92
N GLU A 37 19.50 17.90 2.01
CA GLU A 37 20.43 17.96 0.88
C GLU A 37 19.97 17.03 -0.26
N THR A 38 19.88 17.54 -1.48
CA THR A 38 19.54 16.75 -2.66
C THR A 38 20.63 15.72 -2.96
N ILE A 39 20.22 14.46 -3.06
CA ILE A 39 21.05 13.36 -3.59
C ILE A 39 20.87 13.27 -5.10
N ALA A 40 19.60 13.27 -5.56
CA ALA A 40 19.26 13.20 -6.97
C ALA A 40 17.87 13.80 -7.23
N LYS A 41 17.66 14.32 -8.44
CA LYS A 41 16.34 14.59 -9.01
C LYS A 41 16.22 13.82 -10.30
N VAL A 42 15.23 12.94 -10.39
CA VAL A 42 14.99 12.08 -11.54
C VAL A 42 13.74 12.55 -12.25
N ASP A 43 13.90 13.02 -13.49
CA ASP A 43 12.79 13.30 -14.40
C ASP A 43 12.19 11.96 -14.89
N MET A 44 10.90 11.77 -14.62
CA MET A 44 10.16 10.57 -14.98
C MET A 44 9.60 10.64 -16.41
N THR A 45 9.60 11.81 -17.05
CA THR A 45 9.05 12.02 -18.40
C THR A 45 9.64 11.07 -19.45
N PRO A 46 10.97 10.79 -19.49
CA PRO A 46 11.53 9.84 -20.44
C PRO A 46 11.03 8.41 -20.21
N ILE A 47 10.84 8.02 -18.95
CA ILE A 47 10.30 6.71 -18.57
C ILE A 47 8.84 6.61 -18.98
N THR A 48 8.03 7.62 -18.66
CA THR A 48 6.62 7.71 -19.08
C THR A 48 6.47 7.58 -20.59
N LYS A 49 7.30 8.29 -21.38
CA LYS A 49 7.31 8.19 -22.85
C LYS A 49 7.70 6.80 -23.36
N LEU A 50 8.69 6.17 -22.73
CA LEU A 50 9.14 4.83 -23.10
C LEU A 50 8.09 3.75 -22.81
N VAL A 51 7.41 3.88 -21.68
CA VAL A 51 6.45 2.90 -21.17
C VAL A 51 5.05 3.11 -21.76
N GLY A 52 4.70 4.33 -22.13
CA GLY A 52 3.38 4.72 -22.63
C GLY A 52 2.35 5.00 -21.53
N TYR A 53 2.74 4.92 -20.26
CA TYR A 53 1.89 5.19 -19.09
C TYR A 53 2.61 6.11 -18.11
N PRO A 54 1.91 7.05 -17.46
CA PRO A 54 2.51 7.94 -16.47
C PRO A 54 2.93 7.18 -15.21
N PHE A 55 3.90 7.73 -14.49
CA PHE A 55 4.21 7.30 -13.14
C PHE A 55 3.28 8.05 -12.19
N ILE A 56 2.45 7.33 -11.41
CA ILE A 56 1.45 7.96 -10.53
C ILE A 56 1.64 7.54 -9.08
N GLY A 57 1.41 8.49 -8.16
CA GLY A 57 0.98 8.20 -6.80
C GLY A 57 -0.53 8.00 -6.79
N ILE A 58 -1.03 7.05 -6.00
CA ILE A 58 -2.46 6.82 -5.78
C ILE A 58 -2.65 6.17 -4.41
N SER A 59 -3.65 6.59 -3.64
CA SER A 59 -3.93 5.89 -2.38
C SER A 59 -4.59 4.54 -2.64
N ARG A 60 -4.49 3.65 -1.64
CA ARG A 60 -5.16 2.35 -1.69
C ARG A 60 -6.68 2.49 -1.74
N HIS A 61 -7.24 3.50 -1.07
CA HIS A 61 -8.68 3.74 -1.06
C HIS A 61 -9.17 4.13 -2.45
N ALA A 62 -8.50 5.10 -3.09
CA ALA A 62 -8.87 5.55 -4.44
C ALA A 62 -8.74 4.42 -5.46
N LEU A 63 -7.62 3.67 -5.44
CA LEU A 63 -7.45 2.53 -6.33
C LEU A 63 -8.51 1.45 -6.09
N GLN A 64 -8.79 1.10 -4.83
CA GLN A 64 -9.82 0.12 -4.51
C GLN A 64 -11.20 0.57 -5.00
N LYS A 65 -11.53 1.86 -4.86
CA LYS A 65 -12.79 2.42 -5.35
C LYS A 65 -12.92 2.32 -6.87
N VAL A 66 -11.84 2.62 -7.60
CA VAL A 66 -11.80 2.45 -9.06
C VAL A 66 -12.04 0.97 -9.41
N LEU A 67 -11.30 0.04 -8.80
CA LEU A 67 -11.42 -1.39 -9.09
C LEU A 67 -12.82 -1.94 -8.76
N LEU A 68 -13.40 -1.55 -7.62
CA LEU A 68 -14.75 -1.96 -7.22
C LEU A 68 -15.83 -1.40 -8.15
N GLY A 69 -15.61 -0.24 -8.76
CA GLY A 69 -16.56 0.37 -9.70
C GLY A 69 -16.77 -0.43 -10.99
N HIS A 70 -15.93 -1.42 -11.26
CA HIS A 70 -16.06 -2.34 -12.40
C HIS A 70 -16.66 -3.70 -12.04
N LEU A 71 -17.08 -3.87 -10.78
CA LEU A 71 -17.78 -5.08 -10.32
C LEU A 71 -19.26 -4.77 -10.13
N GLU A 72 -20.11 -5.77 -10.36
CA GLU A 72 -21.53 -5.69 -10.00
C GLU A 72 -21.68 -5.90 -8.48
N ASP A 73 -22.77 -5.39 -7.88
CA ASP A 73 -22.98 -5.53 -6.42
C ASP A 73 -23.00 -7.01 -5.98
N ASP A 74 -23.49 -7.91 -6.84
CA ASP A 74 -23.55 -9.35 -6.58
C ASP A 74 -22.19 -10.08 -6.77
N ASP A 75 -21.17 -9.41 -7.31
CA ASP A 75 -19.83 -9.99 -7.47
C ASP A 75 -19.03 -10.03 -6.15
N VAL A 76 -19.43 -9.23 -5.14
CA VAL A 76 -18.67 -9.04 -3.90
C VAL A 76 -19.53 -9.21 -2.65
N GLU A 77 -19.35 -10.35 -1.97
CA GLU A 77 -19.93 -10.57 -0.65
C GLU A 77 -18.99 -10.11 0.48
N LEU A 78 -19.34 -9.02 1.16
CA LEU A 78 -18.60 -8.52 2.32
C LEU A 78 -18.98 -9.28 3.60
N GLY A 79 -18.07 -9.29 4.59
CA GLY A 79 -18.27 -10.00 5.86
C GLY A 79 -18.03 -11.52 5.77
N ALA A 80 -17.80 -12.06 4.57
CA ALA A 80 -17.47 -13.45 4.31
C ALA A 80 -16.00 -13.77 4.64
N ARG A 81 -15.68 -13.94 5.93
CA ARG A 81 -14.32 -14.34 6.36
C ARG A 81 -14.14 -15.85 6.23
N LEU A 82 -13.35 -16.31 5.26
CA LEU A 82 -13.00 -17.72 5.13
C LEU A 82 -12.35 -18.23 6.43
N GLU A 83 -12.73 -19.42 6.89
CA GLU A 83 -12.13 -20.09 8.06
C GLU A 83 -11.69 -21.52 7.78
N GLY A 84 -12.24 -22.15 6.73
CA GLY A 84 -11.83 -23.48 6.32
C GLY A 84 -12.05 -23.69 4.82
N LEU A 85 -11.17 -24.50 4.23
CA LEU A 85 -11.35 -25.03 2.89
C LEU A 85 -10.90 -26.50 2.84
N ASP A 86 -11.63 -27.32 2.11
CA ASP A 86 -11.33 -28.72 1.87
C ASP A 86 -11.60 -29.07 0.41
N THR A 87 -10.63 -29.72 -0.24
CA THR A 87 -10.72 -30.09 -1.66
C THR A 87 -11.02 -31.57 -1.79
N HIS A 88 -12.09 -31.90 -2.49
CA HIS A 88 -12.50 -33.24 -2.85
C HIS A 88 -11.94 -33.56 -4.24
N GLU A 89 -10.70 -34.05 -4.29
CA GLU A 89 -9.96 -34.26 -5.55
C GLU A 89 -10.70 -35.16 -6.54
N GLY A 90 -11.43 -36.17 -6.05
CA GLY A 90 -12.22 -37.08 -6.89
C GLY A 90 -13.41 -36.41 -7.59
N GLU A 91 -13.89 -35.29 -7.06
CA GLU A 91 -15.05 -34.55 -7.59
C GLU A 91 -14.64 -33.22 -8.27
N GLY A 92 -13.41 -32.77 -8.07
CA GLY A 92 -12.94 -31.47 -8.56
C GLY A 92 -13.67 -30.29 -7.90
N ILE A 93 -14.12 -30.48 -6.65
CA ILE A 93 -14.87 -29.48 -5.88
C ILE A 93 -14.08 -29.12 -4.63
N THR A 94 -14.00 -27.83 -4.32
CA THR A 94 -13.54 -27.30 -3.04
C THR A 94 -14.73 -26.76 -2.26
N GLU A 95 -14.87 -27.23 -1.04
CA GLU A 95 -15.83 -26.73 -0.06
C GLU A 95 -15.18 -25.63 0.79
N LEU A 96 -15.87 -24.50 0.91
CA LEU A 96 -15.44 -23.31 1.63
C LEU A 96 -16.39 -23.05 2.80
N ARG A 97 -15.82 -22.78 3.98
CA ARG A 97 -16.57 -22.44 5.19
C ARG A 97 -16.19 -21.04 5.65
N PHE A 98 -17.20 -20.21 5.83
CA PHE A 98 -17.05 -18.81 6.24
C PHE A 98 -17.54 -18.60 7.66
N ARG A 99 -16.88 -17.68 8.38
CA ARG A 99 -17.18 -17.35 9.77
C ARG A 99 -18.63 -16.92 9.91
N GLY A 100 -19.36 -17.58 10.82
CA GLY A 100 -20.73 -17.19 11.15
C GLY A 100 -21.77 -17.55 10.09
N GLN A 101 -21.38 -18.25 9.03
CA GLN A 101 -22.29 -18.78 8.02
C GLN A 101 -22.46 -20.28 8.22
N SER A 102 -23.71 -20.76 8.20
CA SER A 102 -24.02 -22.19 8.29
C SER A 102 -23.88 -22.91 6.95
N GLU A 103 -24.00 -22.18 5.86
CA GLU A 103 -23.92 -22.76 4.51
C GLU A 103 -22.46 -22.97 4.09
N VAL A 104 -22.24 -24.04 3.32
CA VAL A 104 -20.95 -24.36 2.72
C VAL A 104 -21.00 -23.95 1.26
N VAL A 105 -20.06 -23.11 0.84
CA VAL A 105 -19.94 -22.70 -0.56
C VAL A 105 -19.09 -23.73 -1.30
N ARG A 106 -19.53 -24.14 -2.49
CA ARG A 106 -18.83 -25.10 -3.34
C ARG A 106 -18.29 -24.41 -4.59
N ALA A 107 -17.01 -24.58 -4.86
CA ALA A 107 -16.34 -23.99 -6.01
C ALA A 107 -15.49 -25.02 -6.75
N ARG A 108 -15.35 -24.87 -8.07
CA ARG A 108 -14.43 -25.68 -8.90
C ARG A 108 -12.99 -25.16 -8.90
N ALA A 109 -12.83 -23.88 -8.57
CA ALA A 109 -11.54 -23.21 -8.47
C ALA A 109 -11.61 -22.17 -7.36
N VAL A 110 -10.51 -22.01 -6.64
CA VAL A 110 -10.36 -21.05 -5.56
C VAL A 110 -9.09 -20.24 -5.79
N ILE A 111 -9.23 -18.92 -5.86
CA ILE A 111 -8.10 -18.00 -5.97
C ILE A 111 -7.74 -17.50 -4.57
N GLY A 112 -6.56 -17.85 -4.09
CA GLY A 112 -6.04 -17.40 -2.79
C GLY A 112 -5.56 -15.95 -2.83
N ALA A 113 -6.49 -15.00 -2.78
CA ALA A 113 -6.22 -13.56 -2.70
C ALA A 113 -6.44 -12.97 -1.28
N ASP A 114 -6.41 -13.81 -0.24
CA ASP A 114 -6.70 -13.51 1.17
C ASP A 114 -5.51 -12.95 1.97
N GLY A 115 -4.54 -12.37 1.25
CA GLY A 115 -3.48 -11.52 1.82
C GLY A 115 -2.44 -12.22 2.68
N ARG A 116 -1.76 -11.45 3.54
CA ARG A 116 -0.59 -11.92 4.30
C ARG A 116 -0.92 -13.06 5.25
N ARG A 117 -2.11 -13.08 5.85
CA ARG A 117 -2.60 -14.11 6.78
C ARG A 117 -3.38 -15.24 6.09
N SER A 118 -3.14 -15.44 4.78
CA SER A 118 -3.87 -16.36 3.93
C SER A 118 -4.06 -17.76 4.52
N ILE A 119 -5.31 -18.21 4.56
CA ILE A 119 -5.72 -19.57 4.88
C ILE A 119 -5.51 -20.47 3.66
N VAL A 120 -5.78 -19.97 2.45
CA VAL A 120 -5.58 -20.74 1.22
C VAL A 120 -4.11 -21.15 1.07
N ARG A 121 -3.18 -20.21 1.29
CA ARG A 121 -1.73 -20.50 1.26
C ARG A 121 -1.32 -21.54 2.30
N LYS A 122 -1.86 -21.45 3.52
CA LYS A 122 -1.60 -22.44 4.58
C LYS A 122 -2.08 -23.84 4.18
N LYS A 123 -3.26 -23.95 3.57
CA LYS A 123 -3.80 -25.25 3.13
C LYS A 123 -3.01 -25.84 1.96
N VAL A 124 -2.70 -25.03 0.94
CA VAL A 124 -2.10 -25.52 -0.32
C VAL A 124 -0.60 -25.78 -0.18
N LEU A 125 0.13 -24.91 0.53
CA LEU A 125 1.60 -24.98 0.60
C LEU A 125 2.13 -25.48 1.95
N ALA A 126 1.25 -25.72 2.93
CA ALA A 126 1.64 -25.93 4.34
C ALA A 126 2.60 -24.83 4.85
N ALA A 127 2.50 -23.62 4.27
CA ALA A 127 3.44 -22.54 4.50
C ALA A 127 2.87 -21.54 5.50
N GLU A 128 3.59 -21.35 6.60
CA GLU A 128 3.23 -20.37 7.61
C GLU A 128 3.44 -18.93 7.15
N GLU A 129 2.88 -18.01 7.92
CA GLU A 129 3.09 -16.58 7.73
C GLU A 129 4.58 -16.22 7.90
N ARG A 130 5.14 -15.49 6.93
CA ARG A 130 6.45 -14.86 7.09
C ARG A 130 6.27 -13.49 7.72
N ASN A 131 6.94 -13.27 8.84
CA ASN A 131 7.07 -11.94 9.44
C ASN A 131 8.28 -11.23 8.82
N CYS A 132 8.07 -9.99 8.40
CA CYS A 132 9.15 -9.09 8.00
C CYS A 132 9.49 -8.20 9.18
N ASP A 133 10.39 -8.68 10.03
CA ASP A 133 10.77 -8.02 11.29
C ASP A 133 11.99 -7.08 11.13
N TRP A 134 12.51 -6.93 9.91
CA TRP A 134 13.71 -6.14 9.60
C TRP A 134 13.43 -4.63 9.45
N ALA A 135 12.17 -4.22 9.38
CA ALA A 135 11.77 -2.82 9.26
C ALA A 135 10.48 -2.52 10.01
N LEU A 136 10.38 -1.30 10.51
CA LEU A 136 9.15 -0.74 11.03
C LEU A 136 8.74 0.44 10.15
N THR A 137 7.59 0.33 9.52
CA THR A 137 7.05 1.40 8.67
C THR A 137 5.72 1.91 9.18
N TRP A 138 5.58 3.23 9.18
CA TRP A 138 4.32 3.95 9.36
C TRP A 138 3.92 4.61 8.06
N TRP A 139 2.61 4.65 7.82
CA TRP A 139 2.01 5.32 6.68
C TRP A 139 0.85 6.16 7.18
N ALA A 140 0.66 7.32 6.59
CA ALA A 140 -0.49 8.18 6.79
C ALA A 140 -0.90 8.79 5.46
N LEU A 141 -2.19 9.08 5.36
CA LEU A 141 -2.74 10.00 4.37
C LEU A 141 -3.18 11.25 5.15
N ALA A 142 -2.82 12.41 4.64
CA ALA A 142 -3.12 13.68 5.26
C ALA A 142 -3.68 14.64 4.22
N ASP A 143 -4.79 15.28 4.56
CA ASP A 143 -5.28 16.44 3.82
C ASP A 143 -4.40 17.62 4.18
N ILE A 144 -3.57 18.06 3.24
CA ILE A 144 -2.61 19.14 3.47
C ILE A 144 -2.92 20.23 2.46
N PRO A 145 -3.54 21.34 2.91
CA PRO A 145 -3.96 22.41 2.01
C PRO A 145 -2.81 23.04 1.22
N GLU A 146 -1.61 23.07 1.81
CA GLU A 146 -0.41 23.64 1.23
C GLU A 146 0.77 22.66 1.42
N PRO A 147 0.88 21.63 0.57
CA PRO A 147 1.96 20.66 0.68
C PRO A 147 3.29 21.36 0.41
N THR A 148 4.32 21.05 1.20
CA THR A 148 5.66 21.62 1.07
C THR A 148 6.40 21.11 -0.18
N THR A 149 5.88 20.06 -0.82
CA THR A 149 6.39 19.49 -2.07
C THR A 149 5.77 20.19 -3.28
N PRO A 150 6.55 20.59 -4.30
CA PRO A 150 6.01 21.02 -5.57
C PRO A 150 5.04 19.99 -6.17
N LYS A 151 4.01 20.47 -6.88
CA LYS A 151 3.10 19.60 -7.64
C LYS A 151 3.90 18.73 -8.62
N GLY A 152 3.59 17.44 -8.66
CA GLY A 152 4.28 16.46 -9.52
C GLY A 152 5.63 15.99 -8.96
N GLU A 153 6.09 16.48 -7.81
CA GLU A 153 7.29 16.00 -7.14
C GLU A 153 6.92 15.00 -6.03
N PHE A 154 7.53 13.81 -6.06
CA PHE A 154 7.46 12.85 -4.96
C PHE A 154 8.84 12.72 -4.32
N ARG A 155 8.90 12.97 -3.01
CA ARG A 155 10.17 13.03 -2.26
C ARG A 155 10.46 11.73 -1.53
N MET A 156 11.72 11.34 -1.59
CA MET A 156 12.24 10.14 -0.94
C MET A 156 13.52 10.51 -0.20
N SER A 157 13.43 10.60 1.12
CA SER A 157 14.57 10.96 1.96
C SER A 157 15.17 9.71 2.61
N TYR A 158 16.48 9.51 2.47
CA TYR A 158 17.16 8.29 2.89
C TYR A 158 18.31 8.56 3.85
N SER A 159 18.36 7.79 4.93
CA SER A 159 19.54 7.61 5.77
C SER A 159 20.00 6.15 5.74
N THR A 160 21.10 5.84 6.42
CA THR A 160 21.55 4.45 6.59
C THR A 160 20.63 3.62 7.47
N LYS A 161 19.74 4.26 8.25
CA LYS A 161 18.85 3.60 9.22
C LYS A 161 17.37 3.84 8.96
N GLN A 162 17.03 4.82 8.14
CA GLN A 162 15.66 5.32 8.03
C GLN A 162 15.36 5.76 6.60
N ALA A 163 14.09 5.78 6.24
CA ALA A 163 13.61 6.38 5.01
C ALA A 163 12.27 7.07 5.22
N ILE A 164 12.04 8.18 4.53
CA ILE A 164 10.76 8.89 4.51
C ILE A 164 10.33 9.06 3.06
N TYR A 165 9.07 8.75 2.79
CA TYR A 165 8.46 8.98 1.48
C TYR A 165 7.27 9.90 1.67
N TYR A 166 7.21 10.97 0.88
CA TYR A 166 6.10 11.91 0.95
C TYR A 166 5.88 12.63 -0.37
N GLY A 167 4.61 12.90 -0.64
CA GLY A 167 4.16 13.57 -1.85
C GLY A 167 2.67 13.41 -2.05
N GLU A 168 2.11 14.26 -2.89
CA GLU A 168 0.70 14.23 -3.25
C GLU A 168 0.38 12.92 -4.02
N VAL A 169 -0.65 12.20 -3.57
CA VAL A 169 -1.10 10.93 -4.20
C VAL A 169 -2.52 11.01 -4.74
N GLU A 170 -3.31 11.97 -4.28
CA GLU A 170 -4.60 12.38 -4.83
C GLU A 170 -4.68 13.90 -4.70
N GLU A 171 -5.62 14.55 -5.39
CA GLU A 171 -5.77 15.99 -5.28
C GLU A 171 -6.03 16.43 -3.83
N GLY A 172 -5.10 17.21 -3.27
CA GLY A 172 -5.15 17.68 -1.89
C GLY A 172 -4.78 16.63 -0.82
N VAL A 173 -4.49 15.39 -1.23
CA VAL A 173 -4.11 14.30 -0.32
C VAL A 173 -2.63 13.98 -0.46
N THR A 174 -1.89 14.21 0.62
CA THR A 174 -0.48 13.85 0.71
C THR A 174 -0.33 12.53 1.43
N MET A 175 0.37 11.59 0.80
CA MET A 175 0.85 10.42 1.50
C MET A 175 2.15 10.78 2.19
N TRP A 176 2.29 10.31 3.42
CA TRP A 176 3.54 10.39 4.16
C TRP A 176 3.82 9.04 4.80
N SER A 177 5.09 8.64 4.80
CA SER A 177 5.53 7.41 5.45
C SER A 177 6.91 7.57 6.06
N PHE A 178 7.14 6.87 7.15
CA PHE A 178 8.43 6.77 7.82
C PHE A 178 8.77 5.31 8.01
N THR A 179 9.96 4.92 7.59
CA THR A 179 10.52 3.60 7.82
C THR A 179 11.79 3.71 8.64
N CYS A 180 11.92 2.86 9.65
CA CYS A 180 13.17 2.60 10.35
C CYS A 180 13.62 1.15 10.08
N TRP A 181 14.80 1.01 9.46
CA TRP A 181 15.49 -0.25 9.24
C TRP A 181 16.11 -0.69 10.57
N ARG A 182 15.76 -1.89 11.04
CA ARG A 182 16.15 -2.33 12.38
C ARG A 182 17.23 -3.39 12.38
N ASP A 183 18.13 -3.27 13.35
CA ASP A 183 18.78 -4.38 14.03
C ASP A 183 18.08 -4.58 15.40
N GLY A 184 17.53 -5.77 15.68
CA GLY A 184 17.04 -6.15 17.02
C GLY A 184 15.54 -6.47 17.16
N GLU A 185 15.10 -6.67 18.41
CA GLU A 185 13.74 -7.14 18.73
C GLU A 185 12.63 -6.14 18.37
N VAL A 186 11.50 -6.68 17.89
CA VAL A 186 10.34 -5.92 17.45
C VAL A 186 9.42 -5.61 18.63
N GLU A 187 9.34 -4.34 19.02
CA GLU A 187 8.23 -3.85 19.86
C GLU A 187 6.90 -4.07 19.12
N ARG A 188 5.99 -4.82 19.75
CA ARG A 188 4.70 -5.22 19.18
C ARG A 188 3.53 -4.43 19.76
N ASP A 189 3.73 -3.76 20.88
CA ASP A 189 2.74 -2.88 21.47
C ASP A 189 2.50 -1.65 20.57
N PRO A 190 1.25 -1.37 20.14
CA PRO A 190 0.94 -0.26 19.25
C PRO A 190 1.30 1.13 19.83
N GLU A 191 1.08 1.35 21.12
CA GLU A 191 1.34 2.64 21.78
C GLU A 191 2.86 2.88 21.90
N LEU A 192 3.60 1.85 22.33
CA LEU A 192 5.07 1.93 22.43
C LEU A 192 5.73 2.10 21.05
N ARG A 193 5.13 1.53 19.99
CA ARG A 193 5.58 1.76 18.62
C ARG A 193 5.42 3.23 18.22
N ALA A 194 4.27 3.84 18.45
CA ALA A 194 4.02 5.24 18.09
C ALA A 194 5.01 6.20 18.78
N GLY A 195 5.21 6.03 20.09
CA GLY A 195 6.19 6.82 20.86
C GLY A 195 7.62 6.66 20.34
N ARG A 196 8.02 5.44 19.96
CA ARG A 196 9.33 5.19 19.33
C ARG A 196 9.45 5.87 17.97
N ALA A 197 8.41 5.84 17.13
CA ALA A 197 8.41 6.49 15.82
C ALA A 197 8.74 7.98 15.93
N LEU A 198 8.05 8.66 16.84
CA LEU A 198 8.21 10.09 17.09
C LEU A 198 9.63 10.43 17.55
N LYS A 199 10.19 9.62 18.46
CA LYS A 199 11.58 9.78 18.90
C LYS A 199 12.58 9.62 17.75
N GLU A 200 12.35 8.65 16.87
CA GLU A 200 13.22 8.39 15.71
C GLU A 200 13.12 9.49 14.63
N LEU A 201 12.04 10.29 14.65
CA LEU A 201 11.83 11.45 13.79
C LEU A 201 12.42 12.75 14.36
N GLU A 202 12.88 12.76 15.62
CA GLU A 202 13.58 13.92 16.18
C GLU A 202 14.82 14.27 15.34
N GLY A 203 14.95 15.56 14.98
CA GLY A 203 16.07 16.07 14.18
C GLY A 203 15.87 16.00 12.66
N TRP A 204 14.74 15.49 12.17
CA TRP A 204 14.35 15.63 10.77
C TRP A 204 13.90 17.07 10.44
N PRO A 205 13.88 17.48 9.16
CA PRO A 205 13.50 18.84 8.76
C PRO A 205 12.09 19.19 9.23
N GLU A 206 11.83 20.48 9.45
CA GLU A 206 10.52 20.98 9.90
C GLU A 206 9.38 20.52 8.99
N GLU A 207 9.64 20.47 7.69
CA GLU A 207 8.72 19.91 6.70
C GLU A 207 8.25 18.51 7.13
N VAL A 208 9.16 17.60 7.48
CA VAL A 208 8.81 16.24 7.94
C VAL A 208 8.11 16.26 9.30
N ASN A 209 8.55 17.12 10.23
CA ASN A 209 7.96 17.19 11.56
C ASN A 209 6.55 17.77 11.58
N SER A 210 6.19 18.59 10.58
CA SER A 210 4.82 19.11 10.44
C SER A 210 3.77 18.00 10.26
N TYR A 211 4.20 16.80 9.85
CA TYR A 211 3.36 15.61 9.71
C TYR A 211 3.25 14.77 11.00
N ASN A 212 3.97 15.10 12.09
CA ASN A 212 3.97 14.31 13.33
C ASN A 212 2.58 14.21 14.01
N LEU A 213 1.70 15.19 13.76
CA LEU A 213 0.31 15.19 14.25
C LEU A 213 -0.50 13.96 13.76
N PHE A 214 -0.11 13.32 12.66
CA PHE A 214 -0.83 12.19 12.07
C PHE A 214 -0.44 10.83 12.67
N ILE A 215 0.72 10.73 13.33
CA ILE A 215 1.18 9.47 13.97
C ILE A 215 0.22 9.06 15.09
N TYR A 216 -0.23 10.02 15.91
CA TYR A 216 -1.16 9.76 17.03
C TYR A 216 -2.55 9.27 16.60
N ARG A 217 -3.04 9.65 15.40
CA ARG A 217 -4.36 9.22 14.92
C ARG A 217 -4.35 7.77 14.40
N THR A 218 -3.21 7.28 13.92
CA THR A 218 -3.09 5.91 13.37
C THR A 218 -2.85 4.82 14.41
N SER A 219 -2.45 5.20 15.63
CA SER A 219 -2.20 4.28 16.75
C SER A 219 -3.42 3.98 17.63
N LEU A 220 -4.57 4.59 17.32
CA LEU A 220 -5.84 4.45 18.06
C LEU A 220 -6.92 3.69 17.25
N LEU A 221 -6.54 3.06 16.13
CA LEU A 221 -7.37 2.19 15.29
C LEU A 221 -6.75 0.79 15.22
#